data_AF-A0A0G9H8Z2-F1
#
_entry.id   AF-A0A0G9H8Z2-F1
#
_cell.length_a   1.000
_cell.length_b   1.000
_cell.length_c   1.000
_cell.angle_alpha   90.00
_cell.angle_beta   90.00
_cell.angle_gamma   90.00
#
_symmetry.space_group_name_H-M   'P 1'
#
loop_
_entity.id
_entity.type
_entity.pdbx_description
1 polymer ?
#
loop_
_entity_poly.entity_id
_entity_poly.type
_entity_poly.pdbx_seq_one_letter_code
_entity_poly.pdbx_strand_id
1 'polypeptide(L)'
;MNAVQGSGARVWWSKLVGIAALAGFCAALSIHVRSILHLPVPEEAWPGCPLSFALFAGVMLVFMPMITDANGGRLGRVSNSRIVAGMPTWVRVAIGACGVYVAINFVWCTVGHSEKLHFVDGKAVAYISGVSRVLSDGEYRDYLAWQSRMWSGHLLIFYLVPAFYFLCGPGAKGLFAPRAS
;
A
#
# COMPACT_ATOMS: atom_id res chain seq x y z
N MET A 1 -2.48 -1.21 39.83
CA MET A 1 -1.85 -2.43 39.28
C MET A 1 -2.32 -2.72 37.83
N ASN A 2 -2.37 -1.72 36.93
CA ASN A 2 -2.94 -1.87 35.57
C ASN A 2 -1.89 -1.82 34.43
N ALA A 3 -0.60 -1.69 34.75
CA ALA A 3 0.44 -1.45 33.73
C ALA A 3 0.92 -2.73 33.02
N VAL A 4 0.74 -3.91 33.62
CA VAL A 4 1.30 -5.18 33.11
C VAL A 4 0.38 -5.85 32.08
N GLN A 5 -0.96 -5.72 32.20
CA GLN A 5 -1.90 -6.23 31.20
C GLN A 5 -1.88 -5.43 29.88
N GLY A 6 -1.43 -4.19 29.89
CA GLY A 6 -1.37 -3.33 28.70
C GLY A 6 -0.20 -3.62 27.74
N SER A 7 0.87 -4.27 28.20
CA SER A 7 2.06 -4.51 27.35
C SER A 7 1.90 -5.73 26.43
N GLY A 8 1.35 -6.83 26.95
CA GLY A 8 1.15 -8.08 26.19
C GLY A 8 0.13 -7.93 25.05
N ALA A 9 -1.04 -7.37 25.36
CA ALA A 9 -2.09 -7.13 24.37
C ALA A 9 -1.62 -6.19 23.25
N ARG A 10 -0.81 -5.17 23.57
CA ARG A 10 -0.25 -4.24 22.60
C ARG A 10 0.80 -4.88 21.69
N VAL A 11 1.70 -5.70 22.24
CA VAL A 11 2.68 -6.43 21.43
C VAL A 11 1.99 -7.38 20.46
N TRP A 12 0.96 -8.09 20.95
CA TRP A 12 0.15 -8.97 20.11
C TRP A 12 -0.57 -8.19 19.01
N TRP A 13 -1.22 -7.07 19.35
CA TRP A 13 -1.85 -6.18 18.39
C TRP A 13 -0.88 -5.68 17.31
N SER A 14 0.31 -5.22 17.72
CA SER A 14 1.35 -4.75 16.79
C SER A 14 1.74 -5.86 15.82
N LYS A 15 2.00 -7.06 16.31
CA LYS A 15 2.32 -8.21 15.46
C LYS A 15 1.20 -8.53 14.49
N LEU A 16 -0.07 -8.51 14.92
CA LEU A 16 -1.20 -8.74 14.04
C LEU A 16 -1.29 -7.72 12.92
N VAL A 17 -1.20 -6.42 13.24
CA VAL A 17 -1.23 -5.35 12.24
C VAL A 17 -0.04 -5.47 11.29
N GLY A 18 1.14 -5.80 11.82
CA GLY A 18 2.34 -6.05 11.02
C GLY A 18 2.20 -7.24 10.06
N ILE A 19 1.64 -8.36 10.51
CA ILE A 19 1.37 -9.54 9.68
C ILE A 19 0.31 -9.22 8.62
N ALA A 20 -0.78 -8.53 9.00
CA ALA A 20 -1.81 -8.11 8.06
C ALA A 20 -1.23 -7.17 6.98
N ALA A 21 -0.35 -6.25 7.37
CA ALA A 21 0.33 -5.36 6.45
C ALA A 21 1.26 -6.13 5.51
N LEU A 22 2.00 -7.13 6.01
CA LEU A 22 2.85 -7.99 5.19
C LEU A 22 2.03 -8.83 4.20
N ALA A 23 0.89 -9.38 4.64
CA ALA A 23 -0.03 -10.09 3.75
C ALA A 23 -0.58 -9.18 2.64
N GLY A 24 -0.97 -7.96 2.99
CA GLY A 24 -1.39 -6.93 2.04
C GLY A 24 -0.27 -6.55 1.06
N PHE A 25 0.98 -6.43 1.53
CA PHE A 25 2.14 -6.22 0.68
C PHE A 25 2.34 -7.37 -0.32
N CYS A 26 2.29 -8.62 0.14
CA CYS A 26 2.43 -9.79 -0.73
C CYS A 26 1.29 -9.88 -1.78
N ALA A 27 0.06 -9.56 -1.38
CA ALA A 27 -1.08 -9.52 -2.29
C ALA A 27 -0.91 -8.43 -3.36
N ALA A 28 -0.56 -7.20 -2.94
CA ALA A 28 -0.28 -6.09 -3.85
C ALA A 28 0.88 -6.40 -4.79
N LEU A 29 1.98 -6.98 -4.28
CA LEU A 29 3.15 -7.38 -5.08
C LEU A 29 2.80 -8.47 -6.10
N SER A 30 2.00 -9.46 -5.71
CA SER A 30 1.55 -10.52 -6.63
C SER A 30 0.75 -9.94 -7.80
N ILE A 31 -0.23 -9.08 -7.53
CA ILE A 31 -1.00 -8.39 -8.56
C ILE A 31 -0.08 -7.54 -9.44
N HIS A 32 0.85 -6.82 -8.81
CA HIS A 32 1.77 -5.94 -9.51
C HIS A 32 2.68 -6.71 -10.48
N VAL A 33 3.29 -7.80 -10.02
CA VAL A 33 4.12 -8.67 -10.86
C VAL A 33 3.30 -9.28 -11.99
N ARG A 34 2.08 -9.76 -11.71
CA ARG A 34 1.18 -10.29 -12.74
C ARG A 34 0.84 -9.24 -13.80
N SER A 35 0.59 -7.99 -13.40
CA SER A 35 0.32 -6.88 -14.33
C SER A 35 1.50 -6.54 -15.23
N ILE A 36 2.75 -6.71 -14.75
CA ILE A 36 3.97 -6.49 -15.53
C ILE A 36 4.22 -7.65 -16.50
N LEU A 37 3.96 -8.88 -16.06
CA LEU A 37 4.16 -10.09 -16.85
C LEU A 37 3.00 -10.41 -17.80
N HIS A 38 2.01 -9.52 -17.90
CA HIS A 38 0.79 -9.73 -18.68
C HIS A 38 0.06 -11.05 -18.32
N LEU A 39 0.16 -11.47 -17.05
CA LEU A 39 -0.57 -12.62 -16.53
C LEU A 39 -1.98 -12.21 -16.14
N PRO A 40 -2.96 -13.13 -16.12
CA PRO A 40 -4.33 -12.83 -15.69
C PRO A 40 -4.34 -12.17 -14.31
N VAL A 41 -4.89 -10.97 -14.18
CA VAL A 41 -5.03 -10.28 -12.89
C VAL A 41 -6.45 -10.54 -12.38
N PRO A 42 -6.64 -10.93 -11.10
CA PRO A 42 -7.99 -10.99 -10.57
C PRO A 42 -8.56 -9.56 -10.51
N GLU A 43 -9.64 -9.34 -11.25
CA GLU A 43 -10.23 -8.00 -11.40
C GLU A 43 -11.08 -7.61 -10.18
N GLU A 44 -11.68 -8.59 -9.51
CA GLU A 44 -12.60 -8.40 -8.39
C GLU A 44 -12.16 -9.18 -7.14
N ALA A 45 -12.37 -8.58 -5.97
CA ALA A 45 -12.22 -9.25 -4.68
C ALA A 45 -13.48 -10.04 -4.28
N TRP A 46 -14.65 -9.50 -4.64
CA TRP A 46 -15.97 -10.11 -4.54
C TRP A 46 -16.88 -9.46 -5.59
N PRO A 47 -18.04 -10.05 -5.95
CA PRO A 47 -18.88 -9.57 -7.05
C PRO A 47 -19.14 -8.07 -6.98
N GLY A 48 -18.66 -7.33 -7.99
CA GLY A 48 -18.83 -5.88 -8.11
C GLY A 48 -17.88 -5.03 -7.28
N CYS A 49 -16.86 -5.61 -6.62
CA CYS A 49 -15.82 -4.87 -5.91
C CYS A 49 -14.46 -5.07 -6.58
N PRO A 50 -13.96 -4.04 -7.30
CA PRO A 50 -12.63 -4.11 -7.89
C PRO A 50 -11.57 -4.39 -6.82
N LEU A 51 -10.67 -5.33 -7.11
CA LEU A 51 -9.65 -5.79 -6.16
C LEU A 51 -8.74 -4.65 -5.66
N SER A 52 -8.49 -3.65 -6.52
CA SER A 52 -7.75 -2.44 -6.18
C SER A 52 -8.41 -1.64 -5.04
N PHE A 53 -9.74 -1.54 -5.00
CA PHE A 53 -10.46 -0.86 -3.92
C PHE A 53 -10.39 -1.65 -2.61
N ALA A 54 -10.52 -2.98 -2.66
CA ALA A 54 -10.39 -3.83 -1.48
C ALA A 54 -8.99 -3.69 -0.84
N LEU A 55 -7.92 -3.66 -1.66
CA LEU A 55 -6.57 -3.41 -1.18
C LEU A 55 -6.40 -1.98 -0.67
N PHE A 56 -6.99 -0.97 -1.31
CA PHE A 56 -6.93 0.40 -0.80
C PHE A 56 -7.60 0.53 0.58
N ALA A 57 -8.76 -0.11 0.77
CA ALA A 57 -9.40 -0.19 2.09
C ALA A 57 -8.51 -0.91 3.10
N GLY A 58 -7.86 -2.01 2.70
CA GLY A 58 -6.89 -2.73 3.52
C GLY A 58 -5.69 -1.88 3.95
N VAL A 59 -5.22 -0.96 3.10
CA VAL A 59 -4.17 0.01 3.47
C VAL A 59 -4.64 0.86 4.65
N MET A 60 -5.88 1.34 4.65
CA MET A 60 -6.40 2.15 5.76
C MET A 60 -6.36 1.38 7.09
N LEU A 61 -6.62 0.07 7.06
CA LEU A 61 -6.61 -0.78 8.25
C LEU A 61 -5.24 -1.00 8.87
N VAL A 62 -4.15 -0.82 8.12
CA VAL A 62 -2.77 -1.04 8.63
C VAL A 62 -1.97 0.24 8.74
N PHE A 63 -2.21 1.20 7.84
CA PHE A 63 -1.52 2.47 7.80
C PHE A 63 -2.06 3.43 8.86
N MET A 64 -3.38 3.52 9.07
CA MET A 64 -3.93 4.40 10.10
C MET A 64 -3.48 4.01 11.51
N PRO A 65 -3.46 2.72 11.91
CA PRO A 65 -2.88 2.33 13.19
C PRO A 65 -1.41 2.73 13.34
N MET A 66 -0.60 2.65 12.27
CA MET A 66 0.79 3.12 12.30
C MET A 66 0.86 4.63 12.57
N ILE A 67 0.05 5.42 11.85
CA ILE A 67 0.01 6.88 12.03
C ILE A 67 -0.44 7.24 13.46
N THR A 68 -1.47 6.57 13.98
CA THR A 68 -1.96 6.79 15.34
C THR A 68 -0.93 6.39 16.41
N ASP A 69 -0.28 5.23 16.25
CA ASP A 69 0.78 4.79 17.19
C ASP A 69 2.01 5.72 17.14
N ALA A 70 2.39 6.19 15.95
CA ALA A 70 3.47 7.14 15.77
C ALA A 70 3.15 8.52 16.36
N ASN A 71 1.90 8.99 16.22
CA ASN A 71 1.42 10.27 16.76
C ASN A 71 1.15 10.24 18.27
N GLY A 72 0.98 9.06 18.88
CA GLY A 72 0.66 8.88 20.32
C GLY A 72 1.77 9.29 21.30
N GLY A 73 2.69 10.16 20.90
CA GLY A 73 3.70 10.78 21.77
C GLY A 73 5.02 10.02 21.89
N ARG A 74 5.12 8.74 21.47
CA ARG A 74 6.38 7.96 21.55
C ARG A 74 7.47 8.50 20.63
N LEU A 75 7.08 9.02 19.48
CA LEU A 75 7.99 9.57 18.49
C LEU A 75 7.96 11.10 18.47
N GLY A 76 7.29 11.79 19.40
CA GLY A 76 7.09 13.25 19.31
C GLY A 76 6.37 13.65 18.01
N ARG A 77 6.67 14.83 17.45
CA ARG A 77 6.11 15.26 16.15
C ARG A 77 6.49 14.24 15.07
N VAL A 78 5.49 13.65 14.41
CA VAL A 78 5.70 12.64 13.38
C VAL A 78 6.53 13.22 12.24
N SER A 79 7.62 12.52 11.94
CA SER A 79 8.51 12.79 10.82
C SER A 79 8.96 11.46 10.22
N ASN A 80 9.20 11.43 8.91
CA ASN A 80 9.58 10.23 8.18
C ASN A 80 10.83 9.57 8.79
N SER A 81 11.80 10.38 9.23
CA SER A 81 13.02 9.92 9.89
C SER A 81 12.76 9.16 11.20
N ARG A 82 11.70 9.51 11.94
CA ARG A 82 11.32 8.85 13.20
C ARG A 82 10.53 7.57 12.99
N ILE A 83 9.73 7.47 11.92
CA ILE A 83 9.02 6.23 11.55
C ILE A 83 10.03 5.12 11.28
N VAL A 84 11.15 5.45 10.63
CA VAL A 84 12.22 4.48 10.31
C VAL A 84 13.31 4.41 11.38
N ALA A 85 13.24 5.23 12.43
CA ALA A 85 14.24 5.25 13.48
C ALA A 85 14.23 3.93 14.26
N GLY A 86 15.38 3.26 14.33
CA GLY A 86 15.51 1.98 15.02
C GLY A 86 15.08 0.75 14.21
N MET A 87 14.73 0.91 12.93
CA MET A 87 14.66 -0.20 11.98
C MET A 87 16.07 -0.66 11.56
N PRO A 88 16.28 -1.96 11.28
CA PRO A 88 17.50 -2.45 10.65
C PRO A 88 17.86 -1.71 9.36
N THR A 89 19.15 -1.60 9.03
CA THR A 89 19.59 -0.90 7.82
C THR A 89 19.00 -1.50 6.54
N TRP A 90 18.91 -2.82 6.45
CA TRP A 90 18.34 -3.51 5.28
C TRP A 90 16.85 -3.14 5.07
N VAL A 91 16.10 -2.94 6.15
CA VAL A 91 14.68 -2.51 6.09
C VAL A 91 14.57 -1.10 5.51
N ARG A 92 15.43 -0.18 5.97
CA ARG A 92 15.47 1.20 5.48
C ARG A 92 15.82 1.25 3.99
N VAL A 93 16.77 0.41 3.57
CA VAL A 93 17.13 0.25 2.15
C VAL A 93 15.95 -0.31 1.36
N ALA A 94 15.25 -1.33 1.86
CA ALA A 94 14.08 -1.90 1.18
C ALA A 94 12.93 -0.88 1.03
N ILE A 95 12.63 -0.11 2.08
CA ILE A 95 11.64 0.99 2.02
C ILE A 95 12.06 2.05 1.01
N GLY A 96 13.34 2.46 1.03
CA GLY A 96 13.89 3.44 0.09
C GLY A 96 13.80 2.96 -1.35
N ALA A 97 14.24 1.74 -1.63
CA ALA A 97 14.16 1.13 -2.96
C ALA A 97 12.71 1.00 -3.45
N CYS A 98 11.80 0.56 -2.57
CA CYS A 98 10.37 0.52 -2.87
C CYS A 98 9.81 1.91 -3.14
N GLY A 99 10.19 2.93 -2.37
CA GLY A 99 9.74 4.31 -2.57
C GLY A 99 10.20 4.89 -3.92
N VAL A 100 11.48 4.69 -4.29
CA VAL A 100 12.01 5.07 -5.59
C VAL A 100 11.26 4.35 -6.72
N TYR A 101 11.04 3.04 -6.56
CA TYR A 101 10.27 2.26 -7.53
C TYR A 101 8.85 2.78 -7.70
N VAL A 102 8.13 3.06 -6.60
CA VAL A 102 6.77 3.59 -6.64
C VAL A 102 6.72 4.92 -7.37
N ALA A 103 7.69 5.82 -7.12
CA ALA A 103 7.77 7.10 -7.82
C ALA A 103 7.98 6.91 -9.34
N ILE A 104 8.90 6.04 -9.75
CA ILE A 104 9.12 5.72 -11.17
C ILE A 104 7.86 5.11 -11.79
N ASN A 105 7.24 4.14 -11.12
CA ASN A 105 6.01 3.50 -11.61
C ASN A 105 4.86 4.51 -11.73
N PHE A 106 4.73 5.46 -10.80
CA PHE A 106 3.73 6.52 -10.88
C PHE A 106 3.92 7.42 -12.10
N VAL A 107 5.14 7.90 -12.30
CA VAL A 107 5.46 8.75 -13.46
C VAL A 107 5.21 7.97 -14.75
N TRP A 108 5.64 6.71 -14.82
CA TRP A 108 5.41 5.86 -15.98
C TRP A 108 3.91 5.67 -16.27
N CYS A 109 3.11 5.37 -15.24
CA CYS A 109 1.68 5.15 -15.43
C CYS A 109 0.95 6.45 -15.82
N THR A 110 1.30 7.57 -15.22
CA THR A 110 0.65 8.88 -15.48
C THR A 110 1.01 9.46 -16.85
N VAL A 111 2.23 9.24 -17.32
CA VAL A 111 2.65 9.64 -18.68
C VAL A 111 2.13 8.66 -19.74
N GLY A 112 2.06 7.36 -19.40
CA GLY A 112 1.73 6.30 -20.35
C GLY A 112 0.26 6.20 -20.74
N HIS A 113 -0.68 6.60 -19.88
CA HIS A 113 -2.12 6.61 -20.18
C HIS A 113 -2.79 7.85 -19.55
N SER A 114 -3.28 8.75 -20.40
CA SER A 114 -4.03 9.95 -20.00
C SER A 114 -5.53 9.83 -20.24
N GLU A 115 -6.00 8.66 -20.67
CA GLU A 115 -7.37 8.44 -21.11
C GLU A 115 -8.32 8.39 -19.91
N LYS A 116 -9.43 9.13 -19.98
CA LYS A 116 -10.52 8.99 -19.01
C LYS A 116 -11.52 7.98 -19.56
N LEU A 117 -11.79 6.92 -18.80
CA LEU A 117 -12.74 5.90 -19.19
C LEU A 117 -14.15 6.22 -18.64
N HIS A 118 -15.14 6.11 -19.52
CA HIS A 118 -16.56 6.17 -19.19
C HIS A 118 -17.27 4.93 -19.73
N PHE A 119 -18.32 4.48 -19.05
CA PHE A 119 -19.20 3.45 -19.57
C PHE A 119 -20.46 4.10 -20.13
N VAL A 120 -20.74 3.85 -21.41
CA VAL A 120 -21.95 4.33 -22.11
C VAL A 120 -22.58 3.12 -22.80
N ASP A 121 -23.84 2.82 -22.47
CA ASP A 121 -24.59 1.69 -23.02
C ASP A 121 -23.84 0.35 -22.94
N GLY A 122 -23.18 0.10 -21.81
CA GLY A 122 -22.42 -1.13 -21.57
C GLY A 122 -21.08 -1.22 -22.33
N LYS A 123 -20.67 -0.18 -23.03
CA LYS A 123 -19.39 -0.11 -23.75
C LYS A 123 -18.41 0.79 -23.02
N ALA A 124 -17.13 0.38 -22.99
CA ALA A 124 -16.04 1.18 -22.49
C ALA A 124 -15.67 2.26 -23.53
N VAL A 125 -15.79 3.53 -23.16
CA VAL A 125 -15.51 4.69 -24.00
C VAL A 125 -14.35 5.47 -23.38
N ALA A 126 -13.26 5.59 -24.12
CA ALA A 126 -12.13 6.43 -23.75
C ALA A 126 -12.33 7.86 -24.26
N TYR A 127 -12.06 8.84 -23.42
CA TYR A 127 -12.00 10.25 -23.80
C TYR A 127 -10.54 10.68 -23.95
N ILE A 128 -10.15 11.01 -25.18
CA ILE A 128 -8.78 11.37 -25.55
C ILE A 128 -8.83 12.71 -26.28
N SER A 129 -8.21 13.74 -25.71
CA SER A 129 -8.00 15.03 -26.38
C SER A 129 -9.27 15.67 -26.98
N GLY A 130 -10.42 15.54 -26.31
CA GLY A 130 -11.69 16.11 -26.80
C GLY A 130 -12.61 15.12 -27.51
N VAL A 131 -12.11 13.93 -27.86
CA VAL A 131 -12.81 12.94 -28.68
C VAL A 131 -13.12 11.69 -27.88
N SER A 132 -14.38 11.25 -27.92
CA SER A 132 -14.82 9.98 -27.35
C SER A 132 -14.64 8.87 -28.38
N ARG A 133 -13.97 7.79 -28.00
CA ARG A 133 -13.80 6.58 -28.83
C ARG A 133 -14.19 5.34 -28.03
N VAL A 134 -14.98 4.46 -28.64
CA VAL A 134 -15.28 3.14 -28.07
C VAL A 134 -14.01 2.29 -28.12
N LEU A 135 -13.63 1.72 -26.98
CA LEU A 135 -12.51 0.79 -26.90
C LEU A 135 -12.93 -0.59 -27.42
N SER A 136 -12.02 -1.23 -28.14
CA SER A 136 -12.10 -2.67 -28.37
C SER A 136 -11.83 -3.45 -27.07
N ASP A 137 -12.23 -4.72 -27.02
CA ASP A 137 -12.01 -5.57 -25.85
C ASP A 137 -10.52 -5.69 -25.49
N GLY A 138 -9.63 -5.67 -26.49
CA GLY A 138 -8.18 -5.68 -26.30
C GLY A 138 -7.69 -4.41 -25.60
N GLU A 139 -8.10 -3.25 -26.10
CA GLU A 139 -7.72 -1.94 -25.53
C GLU A 139 -8.28 -1.76 -24.11
N TYR A 140 -9.49 -2.25 -23.86
CA TYR A 140 -10.07 -2.23 -22.52
C TYR A 140 -9.28 -3.13 -21.54
N ARG A 141 -8.84 -4.32 -21.99
CA ARG A 141 -8.01 -5.20 -21.17
C ARG A 141 -6.63 -4.59 -20.88
N ASP A 142 -6.03 -3.92 -21.86
CA ASP A 142 -4.77 -3.20 -21.66
C ASP A 142 -4.93 -2.07 -20.65
N TYR A 143 -6.04 -1.32 -20.73
CA TYR A 143 -6.39 -0.30 -19.73
C TYR A 143 -6.55 -0.90 -18.33
N LEU A 144 -7.23 -2.04 -18.18
CA LEU A 144 -7.37 -2.72 -16.88
C LEU A 144 -6.03 -3.21 -16.32
N ALA A 145 -5.15 -3.72 -17.18
CA ALA A 145 -3.80 -4.14 -16.78
C ALA A 145 -2.96 -2.93 -16.32
N TRP A 146 -3.02 -1.81 -17.05
CA TRP A 146 -2.39 -0.56 -16.66
C TRP A 146 -2.93 -0.03 -15.32
N GLN A 147 -4.26 -0.01 -15.14
CA GLN A 147 -4.89 0.46 -13.92
C GLN A 147 -4.49 -0.41 -12.72
N SER A 148 -4.48 -1.73 -12.93
CA SER A 148 -4.02 -2.70 -11.93
C SER A 148 -2.56 -2.45 -11.56
N ARG A 149 -1.68 -2.21 -12.53
CA ARG A 149 -0.27 -1.87 -12.30
C ARG A 149 -0.11 -0.58 -11.49
N MET A 150 -0.83 0.47 -11.88
CA MET A 150 -0.77 1.77 -11.22
C MET A 150 -1.15 1.64 -9.74
N TRP A 151 -2.32 1.06 -9.45
CA TRP A 151 -2.82 0.93 -8.07
C TRP A 151 -2.00 -0.03 -7.24
N SER A 152 -1.81 -1.27 -7.70
CA SER A 152 -1.04 -2.26 -6.93
C SER A 152 0.38 -1.79 -6.63
N GLY A 153 1.04 -1.12 -7.58
CA GLY A 153 2.36 -0.55 -7.41
C GLY A 153 2.39 0.51 -6.32
N HIS A 154 1.43 1.45 -6.32
CA HIS A 154 1.35 2.49 -5.28
C HIS A 154 1.14 1.90 -3.89
N LEU A 155 0.28 0.90 -3.77
CA LEU A 155 -0.07 0.32 -2.47
C LEU A 155 1.12 -0.42 -1.81
N LEU A 156 2.15 -0.82 -2.59
CA LEU A 156 3.34 -1.50 -2.05
C LEU A 156 3.94 -0.75 -0.87
N ILE A 157 4.23 0.55 -1.03
CA ILE A 157 4.89 1.32 0.03
C ILE A 157 3.98 1.50 1.26
N PHE A 158 2.68 1.64 1.04
CA PHE A 158 1.70 1.84 2.11
C PHE A 158 1.42 0.58 2.92
N TYR A 159 1.73 -0.61 2.38
CA TYR A 159 1.76 -1.86 3.14
C TYR A 159 3.14 -2.16 3.74
N LEU A 160 4.22 -1.90 2.99
CA LEU A 160 5.58 -2.22 3.40
C LEU A 160 6.03 -1.43 4.63
N VAL A 161 5.71 -0.13 4.68
CA VAL A 161 6.12 0.73 5.79
C VAL A 161 5.45 0.31 7.11
N PRO A 162 4.11 0.13 7.18
CA PRO A 162 3.47 -0.41 8.39
C PRO A 162 3.93 -1.82 8.77
N ALA A 163 4.15 -2.71 7.79
CA ALA A 163 4.64 -4.06 8.05
C ALA A 163 5.96 -4.01 8.83
N PHE A 164 6.94 -3.26 8.32
CA PHE A 164 8.21 -3.13 9.01
C PHE A 164 8.15 -2.29 10.29
N TYR A 165 7.29 -1.27 10.34
CA TYR A 165 7.09 -0.48 11.55
C TYR A 165 6.67 -1.35 12.73
N PHE A 166 5.70 -2.24 12.51
CA PHE A 166 5.14 -3.08 13.56
C PHE A 166 5.89 -4.39 13.80
N LEU A 167 6.60 -4.94 12.81
CA LEU A 167 7.33 -6.21 12.96
C LEU A 167 8.76 -6.04 13.45
N CYS A 168 9.45 -4.96 13.05
CA CYS A 168 10.88 -4.76 13.38
C CYS A 168 11.28 -3.31 13.67
N GLY A 169 10.32 -2.39 13.67
CA GLY A 169 10.54 -0.96 13.88
C GLY A 169 10.08 -0.47 15.26
N PRO A 170 9.79 0.84 15.39
CA PRO A 170 9.31 1.43 16.65
C PRO A 170 8.06 0.78 17.23
N GLY A 171 7.12 0.36 16.38
CA GLY A 171 5.88 -0.30 16.77
C GLY A 171 6.11 -1.70 17.36
N ALA A 172 7.17 -2.40 16.94
CA ALA A 172 7.52 -3.74 17.42
C ALA A 172 8.03 -3.75 18.88
N LYS A 173 8.66 -2.66 19.31
CA LYS A 173 9.26 -2.55 20.64
C LYS A 173 8.18 -2.17 21.65
N GLY A 174 7.60 -3.16 22.34
CA GLY A 174 6.87 -2.89 23.58
C GLY A 174 7.87 -2.43 24.65
N LEU A 175 7.82 -1.16 25.07
CA LEU A 175 8.62 -0.62 26.18
C LEU A 175 10.15 -0.79 26.07
N PHE A 176 10.87 0.01 25.27
CA PHE A 176 12.26 0.40 25.60
C PHE A 176 12.64 1.67 24.82
N ALA A 177 12.17 2.81 25.28
CA ALA A 177 13.00 4.01 25.23
C ALA A 177 13.34 4.30 26.70
N PRO A 178 14.63 4.33 27.09
CA PRO A 178 15.00 4.93 28.37
C PRO A 178 14.35 6.31 28.40
N ARG A 179 13.70 6.67 29.51
CA ARG A 179 13.43 8.09 29.75
C ARG A 179 14.80 8.76 29.70
N ALA A 180 15.00 9.65 28.73
CA ALA A 180 16.12 10.58 28.81
C ALA A 180 15.91 11.36 30.12
N SER A 181 16.78 11.09 31.09
CA SER A 181 16.97 11.88 32.30
C SER A 181 17.63 13.20 31.94
#